data_AF-A0A0S8BAN5-F1
#
_entry.id   AF-A0A0S8BAN5-F1
#
_cell.length_a   1.000
_cell.length_b   1.000
_cell.length_c   1.000
_cell.angle_alpha   90.00
_cell.angle_beta   90.00
_cell.angle_gamma   90.00
#
_symmetry.space_group_name_H-M   'P 1'
#
loop_
_entity.id
_entity.type
_entity.pdbx_description
1 polymer ?
#
loop_
_entity_poly.entity_id
_entity_poly.type
_entity_poly.pdbx_seq_one_letter_code
_entity_poly.pdbx_strand_id
1 'polypeptide(L)'
;MVAEAALAAVWLREPSFWLALAVVLISAIAATAAVATRRAGPIVTTVVAVVAAVAVLSVSLRVRAVERRWPEVREALILDASRSLDASLAAVVALARNSADHAATLIDLPRSTALERLQAGLDEAPPEHGAVVLDGAGRPWIWGGRHRLNVGPNSEELSAHITPFYVVLEARRQIGAHTALGRVVLAADSAIPDREQTLAWRFARDTGFQLGFYESSRAPAGSDVFDYCLPSCQIGPDGVVPDTLFSVQAVAPSQGSRKLEILAEGSRAVGVLLTVAVLLVAVVGGALARWIAVAGLVGVLLFTPAGELLALGPLFSSATFYLEALGPFSSSAGALLFLAVAATIVAVQVDRRGFPRTPVGTVLAVALAIAAPWILTGLAAGISPPSTVIGLNVWVGWHLALAMAGIALLLWGGVLLGRGRSSSLWMNRLAGVGACALAVVGLALWRPWSGWPVWFGFVWVPLVWLVMQPTQLGRRLVWIAVLAGSASA
;
A
#
# COMPACT_ATOMS: atom_id res chain seq x y z
N MET A 1 20.92 0.80 -19.03
CA MET A 1 20.79 0.03 -17.77
C MET A 1 21.10 0.86 -16.53
N VAL A 2 22.34 1.02 -16.03
CA VAL A 2 22.55 1.79 -14.78
C VAL A 2 22.16 3.27 -14.92
N ALA A 3 22.60 3.94 -16.00
CA ALA A 3 22.23 5.33 -16.25
C ALA A 3 20.72 5.53 -16.43
N GLU A 4 20.08 4.58 -17.10
CA GLU A 4 18.62 4.52 -17.26
C GLU A 4 17.92 4.33 -15.93
N ALA A 5 18.40 3.42 -15.09
CA ALA A 5 17.87 3.18 -13.76
C ALA A 5 17.98 4.43 -12.88
N ALA A 6 19.09 5.16 -12.96
CA ALA A 6 19.27 6.43 -12.27
C ALA A 6 18.27 7.50 -12.76
N LEU A 7 18.07 7.63 -14.08
CA LEU A 7 17.10 8.58 -14.62
C LEU A 7 15.65 8.21 -14.30
N ALA A 8 15.31 6.91 -14.33
CA ALA A 8 14.00 6.42 -13.90
C ALA A 8 13.78 6.66 -12.40
N ALA A 9 14.82 6.53 -11.57
CA ALA A 9 14.76 6.88 -10.15
C ALA A 9 14.54 8.39 -9.93
N VAL A 10 15.21 9.25 -10.70
CA VAL A 10 14.97 10.70 -10.66
C VAL A 10 13.54 11.01 -11.13
N TRP A 11 13.04 10.33 -12.16
CA TRP A 11 11.66 10.48 -12.62
C TRP A 11 10.63 10.06 -11.57
N LEU A 12 10.90 9.01 -10.79
CA LEU A 12 10.03 8.60 -9.67
C LEU A 12 9.95 9.67 -8.57
N ARG A 13 11.01 10.47 -8.41
CA ARG A 13 11.04 11.59 -7.46
C ARG A 13 10.39 12.85 -8.02
N GLU A 14 10.69 13.17 -9.27
CA GLU A 14 10.21 14.36 -9.98
C GLU A 14 9.73 13.97 -11.39
N PRO A 15 8.45 13.58 -11.52
CA PRO A 15 7.91 13.10 -12.79
C PRO A 15 7.93 14.21 -13.85
N SER A 16 8.73 14.01 -14.90
CA SER A 16 8.79 14.95 -16.02
C SER A 16 8.83 14.23 -17.36
N PHE A 17 8.18 14.82 -18.36
CA PHE A 17 8.15 14.28 -19.71
C PHE A 17 9.56 14.21 -20.34
N TRP A 18 10.42 15.20 -20.05
CA TRP A 18 11.77 15.23 -20.62
C TRP A 18 12.67 14.14 -20.03
N LEU A 19 12.54 13.85 -18.73
CA LEU A 19 13.20 12.70 -18.13
C LEU A 19 12.69 11.38 -18.73
N ALA A 20 11.38 11.26 -18.98
CA ALA A 20 10.83 10.07 -19.64
C ALA A 20 11.41 9.85 -21.05
N LEU A 21 11.55 10.92 -21.84
CA LEU A 21 12.18 10.85 -23.17
C LEU A 21 13.66 10.44 -23.06
N ALA A 22 14.40 10.99 -22.10
CA ALA A 22 15.80 10.62 -21.85
C ALA A 22 15.94 9.13 -21.48
N VAL A 23 15.06 8.61 -20.63
CA VAL A 23 15.01 7.17 -20.29
C VAL A 23 14.83 6.33 -21.55
N VAL A 24 13.82 6.64 -22.38
CA VAL A 24 13.55 5.90 -23.65
C VAL A 24 14.74 5.94 -24.61
N LEU A 25 15.39 7.09 -24.78
CA LEU A 25 16.56 7.22 -25.65
C LEU A 25 17.71 6.31 -25.18
N ILE A 26 17.97 6.26 -23.87
CA ILE A 26 19.03 5.41 -23.32
C ILE A 26 18.66 3.92 -23.45
N SER A 27 17.40 3.55 -23.23
CA SER A 27 16.94 2.17 -23.42
C SER A 27 17.06 1.73 -24.89
N ALA A 28 16.77 2.62 -25.84
CA ALA A 28 16.93 2.36 -27.27
C ALA A 28 18.40 2.14 -27.66
N ILE A 29 19.32 2.98 -27.17
CA ILE A 29 20.77 2.82 -27.38
C ILE A 29 21.27 1.51 -26.76
N ALA A 30 20.78 1.16 -25.57
CA ALA A 30 21.14 -0.11 -24.94
C ALA A 30 20.61 -1.32 -25.71
N ALA A 31 19.40 -1.22 -26.28
CA ALA A 31 18.78 -2.28 -27.09
C ALA A 31 19.57 -2.56 -28.37
N THR A 32 19.99 -1.52 -29.09
CA THR A 32 20.81 -1.70 -30.30
C THR A 32 22.15 -2.34 -29.98
N ALA A 33 22.80 -1.91 -28.90
CA ALA A 33 24.06 -2.51 -28.43
C ALA A 33 23.87 -3.97 -27.99
N ALA A 34 22.80 -4.30 -27.27
CA ALA A 34 22.53 -5.66 -26.81
C ALA A 34 22.29 -6.63 -27.98
N VAL A 35 21.49 -6.22 -28.97
CA VAL A 35 21.23 -7.01 -30.19
C VAL A 35 22.53 -7.25 -30.97
N ALA A 36 23.41 -6.25 -31.05
CA ALA A 36 24.71 -6.40 -31.71
C ALA A 36 25.62 -7.46 -31.04
N THR A 37 25.53 -7.64 -29.73
CA THR A 37 26.37 -8.63 -29.00
C THR A 37 25.92 -10.08 -29.14
N ARG A 38 24.67 -10.35 -29.59
CA ARG A 38 24.06 -11.68 -29.75
C ARG A 38 24.13 -12.61 -28.52
N ARG A 39 24.24 -12.07 -27.30
CA ARG A 39 24.26 -12.86 -26.05
C ARG A 39 22.89 -12.79 -25.36
N ALA A 40 22.40 -13.93 -24.86
CA ALA A 40 21.09 -14.02 -24.20
C ALA A 40 20.97 -13.13 -22.94
N GLY A 41 22.05 -13.03 -22.15
CA GLY A 41 22.09 -12.23 -20.92
C GLY A 41 21.73 -10.74 -21.12
N PRO A 42 22.46 -9.98 -21.95
CA PRO A 42 22.13 -8.58 -22.22
C PRO A 42 20.77 -8.41 -22.93
N ILE A 43 20.28 -9.40 -23.68
CA ILE A 43 18.95 -9.31 -24.30
C ILE A 43 17.86 -9.25 -23.22
N VAL A 44 17.88 -10.16 -22.23
CA VAL A 44 16.86 -10.21 -21.17
C VAL A 44 16.85 -8.92 -20.34
N THR A 45 18.02 -8.41 -19.94
CA THR A 45 18.10 -7.16 -19.16
C THR A 45 17.55 -5.97 -19.95
N THR A 46 17.75 -5.97 -21.27
CA THR A 46 17.35 -4.86 -22.12
C THR A 46 15.86 -4.88 -22.42
N VAL A 47 15.25 -6.06 -22.52
CA VAL A 47 13.78 -6.18 -22.64
C VAL A 47 13.10 -5.57 -21.42
N VAL A 48 13.54 -5.90 -20.20
CA VAL A 48 12.94 -5.34 -18.97
C VAL A 48 13.11 -3.81 -18.90
N ALA A 49 14.27 -3.31 -19.29
CA ALA A 49 14.53 -1.88 -19.40
C ALA A 49 13.63 -1.16 -20.42
N VAL A 50 13.46 -1.73 -21.61
CA VAL A 50 12.54 -1.19 -22.61
C VAL A 50 11.10 -1.17 -22.08
N VAL A 51 10.66 -2.22 -21.39
CA VAL A 51 9.33 -2.25 -20.75
C VAL A 51 9.21 -1.15 -19.67
N ALA A 52 10.25 -0.95 -18.85
CA ALA A 52 10.28 0.13 -17.86
C ALA A 52 10.21 1.51 -18.52
N ALA A 53 10.95 1.74 -19.61
CA ALA A 53 10.96 2.99 -20.34
C ALA A 53 9.61 3.29 -21.00
N VAL A 54 8.96 2.28 -21.59
CA VAL A 54 7.60 2.40 -22.12
C VAL A 54 6.61 2.74 -21.02
N ALA A 55 6.71 2.10 -19.85
CA ALA A 55 5.87 2.42 -18.70
C ALA A 55 6.05 3.88 -18.26
N VAL A 56 7.29 4.34 -18.05
CA VAL A 56 7.63 5.74 -17.70
C VAL A 56 7.05 6.72 -18.73
N LEU A 57 7.26 6.46 -20.02
CA LEU A 57 6.75 7.31 -21.09
C LEU A 57 5.22 7.34 -21.12
N SER A 58 4.57 6.18 -20.96
CA SER A 58 3.10 6.07 -20.98
C SER A 58 2.46 6.90 -19.87
N VAL A 59 3.04 6.85 -18.66
CA VAL A 59 2.56 7.62 -17.50
C VAL A 59 2.80 9.12 -17.75
N SER A 60 3.99 9.51 -18.22
CA SER A 60 4.27 10.91 -18.56
C SER A 60 3.38 11.46 -19.68
N LEU A 61 3.02 10.66 -20.68
CA LEU A 61 2.08 11.06 -21.74
C LEU A 61 0.67 11.26 -21.20
N ARG A 62 0.19 10.37 -20.31
CA ARG A 62 -1.11 10.51 -19.65
C ARG A 62 -1.17 11.76 -18.77
N VAL A 63 -0.14 12.00 -17.95
CA VAL A 63 -0.03 13.22 -17.13
C VAL A 63 0.00 14.47 -18.02
N ARG A 64 0.80 14.47 -19.09
CA ARG A 64 0.85 15.60 -20.03
C ARG A 64 -0.47 15.84 -20.76
N ALA A 65 -1.22 14.78 -21.06
CA ALA A 65 -2.57 14.91 -21.61
C ALA A 65 -3.52 15.57 -20.61
N VAL A 66 -3.48 15.19 -19.33
CA VAL A 66 -4.24 15.84 -18.25
C VAL A 66 -3.83 17.31 -18.09
N GLU A 67 -2.54 17.63 -18.17
CA GLU A 67 -2.05 19.01 -18.03
C GLU A 67 -2.46 19.91 -19.21
N ARG A 68 -2.43 19.39 -20.44
CA ARG A 68 -2.64 20.20 -21.66
C ARG A 68 -4.07 20.18 -22.18
N ARG A 69 -4.80 19.08 -21.97
CA ARG A 69 -6.10 18.79 -22.59
C ARG A 69 -7.11 18.33 -21.55
N TRP A 70 -7.09 18.97 -20.38
CA TRP A 70 -7.99 18.64 -19.28
C TRP A 70 -9.48 18.62 -19.70
N PRO A 71 -10.01 19.60 -20.48
CA PRO A 71 -11.42 19.57 -20.87
C PRO A 71 -11.79 18.31 -21.66
N GLU A 72 -10.97 17.90 -22.63
CA GLU A 72 -11.19 16.68 -23.43
C GLU A 72 -11.14 15.42 -22.55
N VAL A 73 -10.15 15.35 -21.65
CA VAL A 73 -9.99 14.20 -20.74
C VAL A 73 -11.17 14.13 -19.77
N ARG A 74 -11.61 15.26 -19.22
CA ARG A 74 -12.77 15.35 -18.32
C ARG A 74 -14.04 14.88 -19.03
N GLU A 75 -14.28 15.33 -20.25
CA GLU A 75 -15.48 14.94 -21.01
C GLU A 75 -15.50 13.42 -21.27
N ALA A 76 -14.37 12.85 -21.70
CA ALA A 76 -14.27 11.39 -21.89
C ALA A 76 -14.52 10.61 -20.59
N LEU A 77 -13.99 11.09 -19.46
CA LEU A 77 -14.23 10.48 -18.15
C LEU A 77 -15.71 10.59 -17.72
N ILE A 78 -16.37 11.71 -17.99
CA ILE A 78 -17.81 11.90 -17.69
C ILE A 78 -18.66 10.93 -18.52
N LEU A 79 -18.34 10.74 -19.81
CA LEU A 79 -19.07 9.78 -20.67
C LEU A 79 -18.90 8.32 -20.21
N ASP A 80 -17.71 7.94 -19.76
CA ASP A 80 -17.49 6.60 -19.18
C ASP A 80 -18.22 6.45 -17.84
N ALA A 81 -18.14 7.46 -16.97
CA ALA A 81 -18.82 7.48 -15.68
C ALA A 81 -20.35 7.44 -15.85
N SER A 82 -20.90 8.16 -16.82
CA SER A 82 -22.32 8.15 -17.20
C SER A 82 -22.83 6.74 -17.47
N ARG A 83 -22.13 5.99 -18.33
CA ARG A 83 -22.49 4.61 -18.69
C ARG A 83 -22.42 3.68 -17.48
N SER A 84 -21.40 3.86 -16.63
CA SER A 84 -21.27 3.09 -15.40
C SER A 84 -22.36 3.44 -14.38
N LEU A 85 -22.74 4.72 -14.30
CA LEU A 85 -23.76 5.22 -13.38
C LEU A 85 -25.15 4.70 -13.76
N ASP A 86 -25.50 4.72 -15.04
CA ASP A 86 -26.78 4.18 -15.54
C ASP A 86 -26.93 2.70 -15.17
N ALA A 87 -25.91 1.89 -15.45
CA ALA A 87 -25.89 0.48 -15.08
C ALA A 87 -25.98 0.28 -13.55
N SER A 88 -25.31 1.13 -12.77
CA SER A 88 -25.31 1.05 -11.30
C SER A 88 -26.66 1.44 -10.70
N LEU A 89 -27.30 2.50 -11.22
CA LEU A 89 -28.64 2.92 -10.81
C LEU A 89 -29.69 1.89 -11.18
N ALA A 90 -29.64 1.35 -12.41
CA ALA A 90 -30.54 0.28 -12.85
C ALA A 90 -30.44 -0.96 -11.94
N ALA A 91 -29.22 -1.36 -11.56
CA ALA A 91 -29.01 -2.46 -10.63
C ALA A 91 -29.61 -2.19 -9.24
N VAL A 92 -29.49 -0.96 -8.72
CA VAL A 92 -30.07 -0.59 -7.42
C VAL A 92 -31.60 -0.49 -7.46
N VAL A 93 -32.17 0.00 -8.55
CA VAL A 93 -33.62 0.04 -8.74
C VAL A 93 -34.18 -1.38 -8.82
N ALA A 94 -33.49 -2.27 -9.54
CA ALA A 94 -33.85 -3.68 -9.57
C ALA A 94 -33.75 -4.31 -8.17
N LEU A 95 -32.71 -3.99 -7.39
CA LEU A 95 -32.56 -4.48 -6.02
C LEU A 95 -33.72 -4.01 -5.12
N ALA A 96 -34.10 -2.73 -5.18
CA ALA A 96 -35.22 -2.18 -4.41
C ALA A 96 -36.54 -2.90 -4.78
N ARG A 97 -36.82 -3.05 -6.09
CA ARG A 97 -38.02 -3.74 -6.58
C ARG A 97 -38.04 -5.22 -6.19
N ASN A 98 -36.94 -5.95 -6.41
CA ASN A 98 -36.83 -7.36 -6.05
C ASN A 98 -37.02 -7.56 -4.54
N SER A 99 -36.51 -6.64 -3.71
CA SER A 99 -36.71 -6.68 -2.25
C SER A 99 -38.17 -6.49 -1.87
N ALA A 100 -38.87 -5.54 -2.53
CA ALA A 100 -40.30 -5.32 -2.33
C ALA A 100 -41.13 -6.52 -2.81
N ASP A 101 -40.85 -7.04 -4.00
CA ASP A 101 -41.51 -8.21 -4.60
C ASP A 101 -41.32 -9.46 -3.72
N HIS A 102 -40.09 -9.69 -3.24
CA HIS A 102 -39.79 -10.80 -2.34
C HIS A 102 -40.61 -10.69 -1.04
N ALA A 103 -40.60 -9.53 -0.38
CA ALA A 103 -41.38 -9.31 0.83
C ALA A 103 -42.89 -9.50 0.60
N ALA A 104 -43.38 -9.09 -0.57
CA ALA A 104 -44.75 -9.28 -1.02
C ALA A 104 -45.17 -10.76 -1.06
N THR A 105 -44.29 -11.66 -1.51
CA THR A 105 -44.59 -13.11 -1.57
C THR A 105 -44.77 -13.78 -0.20
N LEU A 106 -44.38 -13.10 0.89
CA LEU A 106 -44.39 -13.65 2.24
C LEU A 106 -45.68 -13.30 3.03
N ILE A 107 -46.59 -12.52 2.45
CA ILE A 107 -47.79 -12.00 3.13
C ILE A 107 -48.73 -13.11 3.60
N ASP A 108 -48.85 -14.20 2.83
CA ASP A 108 -49.75 -15.31 3.15
C ASP A 108 -49.16 -16.30 4.17
N LEU A 109 -47.91 -16.11 4.59
CA LEU A 109 -47.23 -16.97 5.56
C LEU A 109 -47.55 -16.55 7.01
N PRO A 110 -47.45 -17.48 7.98
CA PRO A 110 -47.45 -17.13 9.39
C PRO A 110 -46.34 -16.12 9.69
N ARG A 111 -46.64 -15.08 10.47
CA ARG A 111 -45.75 -13.93 10.72
C ARG A 111 -44.32 -14.32 11.12
N SER A 112 -44.16 -15.31 12.00
CA SER A 112 -42.84 -15.79 12.46
C SER A 112 -42.02 -16.36 11.30
N THR A 113 -42.64 -17.19 10.46
CA THR A 113 -42.01 -17.80 9.29
C THR A 113 -41.71 -16.75 8.22
N ALA A 114 -42.61 -15.78 8.04
CA ALA A 114 -42.42 -14.67 7.11
C ALA A 114 -41.23 -13.80 7.51
N LEU A 115 -41.08 -13.50 8.81
CA LEU A 115 -39.96 -12.71 9.33
C LEU A 115 -38.62 -13.44 9.13
N GLU A 116 -38.56 -14.72 9.48
CA GLU A 116 -37.35 -15.54 9.32
C GLU A 116 -36.93 -15.64 7.85
N ARG A 117 -37.89 -15.89 6.94
CA ARG A 117 -37.61 -15.95 5.50
C ARG A 117 -37.22 -14.61 4.91
N LEU A 118 -37.82 -13.51 5.36
CA LEU A 118 -37.45 -12.18 4.93
C LEU A 118 -36.02 -11.84 5.35
N GLN A 119 -35.62 -12.19 6.58
CA GLN A 119 -34.26 -11.98 7.05
C GLN A 119 -33.25 -12.84 6.31
N ALA A 120 -33.56 -14.11 6.05
CA ALA A 120 -32.69 -15.01 5.31
C ALA A 120 -32.57 -14.67 3.82
N GLY A 121 -33.59 -14.04 3.23
CA GLY A 121 -33.62 -13.64 1.82
C GLY A 121 -32.99 -12.27 1.53
N LEU A 122 -32.62 -11.51 2.56
CA LEU A 122 -31.92 -10.24 2.41
C LEU A 122 -30.43 -10.47 2.65
N ASP A 123 -29.63 -10.31 1.60
CA ASP A 123 -28.18 -10.38 1.71
C ASP A 123 -27.66 -9.17 2.52
N GLU A 124 -26.69 -9.37 3.40
CA GLU A 124 -25.92 -8.25 3.99
C GLU A 124 -24.94 -7.63 2.99
N ALA A 125 -24.95 -8.10 1.74
CA ALA A 125 -24.12 -7.59 0.68
C ALA A 125 -24.51 -6.14 0.34
N PRO A 126 -23.53 -5.23 0.19
CA PRO A 126 -23.81 -3.87 -0.21
C PRO A 126 -24.41 -3.83 -1.63
N PRO A 127 -25.17 -2.78 -1.99
CA PRO A 127 -25.44 -1.61 -1.17
C PRO A 127 -26.43 -1.89 -0.01
N GLU A 128 -26.34 -1.08 1.05
CA GLU A 128 -27.21 -1.19 2.22
C GLU A 128 -28.68 -1.14 1.80
N HIS A 129 -29.42 -2.21 2.10
CA HIS A 129 -30.81 -2.36 1.71
C HIS A 129 -31.63 -3.07 2.79
N GLY A 130 -32.95 -2.96 2.65
CA GLY A 130 -33.90 -3.59 3.57
C GLY A 130 -35.28 -3.65 2.97
N ALA A 131 -36.14 -4.48 3.57
CA ALA A 131 -37.53 -4.61 3.16
C ALA A 131 -38.45 -4.62 4.37
N VAL A 132 -39.67 -4.13 4.17
CA VAL A 132 -40.70 -4.03 5.20
C VAL A 132 -42.07 -4.22 4.58
N VAL A 133 -42.93 -4.97 5.24
CA VAL A 133 -44.34 -5.08 4.89
C VAL A 133 -45.16 -4.33 5.92
N LEU A 134 -45.98 -3.40 5.45
CA LEU A 134 -46.95 -2.65 6.24
C LEU A 134 -48.33 -3.32 6.15
N ASP A 135 -49.06 -3.28 7.26
CA ASP A 135 -50.48 -3.65 7.30
C ASP A 135 -51.39 -2.55 6.71
N GLY A 136 -52.70 -2.79 6.68
CA GLY A 136 -53.69 -1.84 6.16
C GLY A 136 -53.83 -0.55 6.97
N ALA A 137 -53.25 -0.49 8.18
CA ALA A 137 -53.15 0.71 8.99
C ALA A 137 -51.80 1.44 8.81
N GLY A 138 -50.94 0.96 7.90
CA GLY A 138 -49.61 1.51 7.64
C GLY A 138 -48.58 1.15 8.72
N ARG A 139 -48.84 0.16 9.58
CA ARG A 139 -47.91 -0.27 10.64
C ARG A 139 -47.01 -1.40 10.16
N PRO A 140 -45.73 -1.43 10.54
CA PRO A 140 -44.81 -2.49 10.15
C PRO A 140 -45.25 -3.83 10.73
N TRP A 141 -45.54 -4.78 9.84
CA TRP A 141 -45.96 -6.15 10.18
C TRP A 141 -44.75 -7.10 10.25
N ILE A 142 -43.92 -7.11 9.19
CA ILE A 142 -42.61 -7.79 9.14
C ILE A 142 -41.57 -6.85 8.52
N TRP A 143 -40.31 -6.99 8.92
CA TRP A 143 -39.20 -6.20 8.39
C TRP A 143 -37.89 -6.99 8.46
N GLY A 144 -36.95 -6.64 7.59
CA GLY A 144 -35.61 -7.19 7.56
C GLY A 144 -34.63 -6.23 6.90
N GLY A 145 -33.34 -6.52 7.03
CA GLY A 145 -32.27 -5.66 6.54
C GLY A 145 -32.16 -4.35 7.33
N ARG A 146 -31.54 -3.33 6.71
CA ARG A 146 -31.23 -2.05 7.37
C ARG A 146 -32.12 -0.93 6.81
N HIS A 147 -32.62 -0.09 7.72
CA HIS A 147 -33.52 1.02 7.41
C HIS A 147 -32.98 2.31 8.03
N ARG A 148 -32.80 3.36 7.22
CA ARG A 148 -32.27 4.67 7.67
C ARG A 148 -33.32 5.76 7.86
N LEU A 149 -34.52 5.55 7.32
CA LEU A 149 -35.65 6.48 7.40
C LEU A 149 -36.86 5.78 8.00
N ASN A 150 -37.76 6.55 8.61
CA ASN A 150 -39.05 6.02 9.07
C ASN A 150 -39.85 5.48 7.88
N VAL A 151 -40.59 4.40 8.12
CA VAL A 151 -41.43 3.75 7.11
C VAL A 151 -42.82 4.38 7.18
N GLY A 152 -43.33 4.83 6.03
CA GLY A 152 -44.66 5.43 5.92
C GLY A 152 -45.34 5.03 4.61
N PRO A 153 -46.68 5.09 4.55
CA PRO A 153 -47.40 4.79 3.32
C PRO A 153 -47.21 5.95 2.32
N ASN A 154 -46.28 5.82 1.38
CA ASN A 154 -46.15 6.73 0.24
C ASN A 154 -47.00 6.24 -0.94
N SER A 155 -47.66 7.13 -1.70
CA SER A 155 -48.57 6.77 -2.80
C SER A 155 -47.89 6.26 -4.08
N GLU A 156 -46.58 6.44 -4.23
CA GLU A 156 -45.85 6.16 -5.47
C GLU A 156 -45.27 4.74 -5.52
N GLU A 157 -45.13 4.17 -6.73
CA GLU A 157 -44.53 2.84 -6.93
C GLU A 157 -43.02 2.84 -6.70
N LEU A 158 -42.35 3.95 -7.02
CA LEU A 158 -40.93 4.15 -6.81
C LEU A 158 -40.75 5.60 -6.39
N SER A 159 -40.08 5.85 -5.27
CA SER A 159 -39.84 7.19 -4.75
C SER A 159 -38.41 7.34 -4.26
N ALA A 160 -37.89 8.56 -4.30
CA ALA A 160 -36.59 8.90 -3.75
C ALA A 160 -36.75 9.89 -2.60
N HIS A 161 -36.10 9.59 -1.47
CA HIS A 161 -36.09 10.46 -0.30
C HIS A 161 -34.69 11.02 -0.12
N ILE A 162 -34.56 12.33 -0.33
CA ILE A 162 -33.32 13.06 -0.14
C ILE A 162 -33.42 13.84 1.17
N THR A 163 -32.47 13.60 2.06
CA THR A 163 -32.28 14.34 3.31
C THR A 163 -30.86 14.87 3.37
N PRO A 164 -30.52 15.78 4.29
CA PRO A 164 -29.13 16.20 4.47
C PRO A 164 -28.15 15.07 4.82
N PHE A 165 -28.65 13.92 5.30
CA PHE A 165 -27.81 12.82 5.79
C PHE A 165 -27.85 11.56 4.90
N TYR A 166 -28.95 11.35 4.18
CA TYR A 166 -29.19 10.13 3.40
C TYR A 166 -29.95 10.43 2.12
N VAL A 167 -29.66 9.62 1.10
CA VAL A 167 -30.49 9.47 -0.09
C VAL A 167 -30.94 8.02 -0.14
N VAL A 168 -32.24 7.80 -0.10
CA VAL A 168 -32.83 6.45 -0.08
C VAL A 168 -33.80 6.30 -1.25
N LEU A 169 -33.62 5.23 -2.02
CA LEU A 169 -34.57 4.80 -3.03
C LEU A 169 -35.55 3.80 -2.40
N GLU A 170 -36.84 3.99 -2.61
CA GLU A 170 -37.91 3.12 -2.13
C GLU A 170 -38.75 2.61 -3.30
N ALA A 171 -38.96 1.31 -3.37
CA ALA A 171 -39.91 0.67 -4.28
C ALA A 171 -41.08 0.09 -3.49
N ARG A 172 -42.31 0.26 -4.00
CA ARG A 172 -43.56 -0.15 -3.38
C ARG A 172 -44.29 -1.22 -4.21
N ARG A 173 -44.87 -2.18 -3.49
CA ARG A 173 -45.79 -3.20 -4.01
C ARG A 173 -47.01 -3.31 -3.12
N GLN A 174 -48.19 -3.02 -3.68
CA GLN A 174 -49.46 -3.14 -2.98
C GLN A 174 -50.06 -4.54 -3.20
N ILE A 175 -50.42 -5.24 -2.13
CA ILE A 175 -51.08 -6.56 -2.19
C ILE A 175 -52.25 -6.57 -1.21
N GLY A 176 -53.46 -6.41 -1.73
CA GLY A 176 -54.68 -6.31 -0.93
C GLY A 176 -54.57 -5.15 0.08
N ALA A 177 -54.70 -5.47 1.37
CA ALA A 177 -54.56 -4.51 2.45
C ALA A 177 -53.09 -4.26 2.88
N HIS A 178 -52.13 -5.05 2.40
CA HIS A 178 -50.73 -4.93 2.79
C HIS A 178 -49.92 -4.15 1.75
N THR A 179 -48.85 -3.50 2.21
CA THR A 179 -47.88 -2.81 1.36
C THR A 179 -46.48 -3.33 1.62
N ALA A 180 -45.84 -3.96 0.64
CA ALA A 180 -44.43 -4.31 0.71
C ALA A 180 -43.58 -3.17 0.16
N LEU A 181 -42.51 -2.82 0.88
CA LEU A 181 -41.56 -1.76 0.54
C LEU A 181 -40.16 -2.35 0.53
N GLY A 182 -39.40 -2.06 -0.52
CA GLY A 182 -37.97 -2.36 -0.62
C GLY A 182 -37.17 -1.07 -0.70
N ARG A 183 -36.14 -0.93 0.13
CA ARG A 183 -35.36 0.29 0.27
C ARG A 183 -33.89 0.03 0.05
N VAL A 184 -33.22 0.94 -0.64
CA VAL A 184 -31.76 0.92 -0.85
C VAL A 184 -31.18 2.29 -0.58
N VAL A 185 -30.07 2.35 0.15
CA VAL A 185 -29.35 3.59 0.45
C VAL A 185 -28.43 3.93 -0.71
N LEU A 186 -28.74 5.02 -1.41
CA LEU A 186 -27.94 5.54 -2.53
C LEU A 186 -26.72 6.32 -2.02
N ALA A 187 -26.89 7.18 -1.03
CA ALA A 187 -25.83 7.98 -0.46
C ALA A 187 -26.02 8.22 1.04
N ALA A 188 -24.92 8.46 1.74
CA ALA A 188 -24.91 8.87 3.14
C ALA A 188 -23.83 9.94 3.37
N ASP A 189 -24.08 10.86 4.29
CA ASP A 189 -23.12 11.90 4.66
C ASP A 189 -21.85 11.31 5.31
N SER A 190 -20.75 12.05 5.21
CA SER A 190 -19.45 11.67 5.75
C SER A 190 -19.43 11.39 7.26
N ALA A 191 -20.33 12.00 8.03
CA ALA A 191 -20.46 11.81 9.47
C ALA A 191 -21.21 10.52 9.87
N ILE A 192 -21.81 9.82 8.90
CA ILE A 192 -22.65 8.65 9.15
C ILE A 192 -21.83 7.36 9.12
N PRO A 193 -21.97 6.48 10.13
CA PRO A 193 -21.30 5.18 10.14
C PRO A 193 -21.82 4.27 9.02
N ASP A 194 -20.95 3.37 8.55
CA ASP A 194 -21.21 2.41 7.47
C ASP A 194 -21.48 3.05 6.09
N ARG A 195 -21.06 4.30 5.86
CA ARG A 195 -21.20 4.97 4.54
C ARG A 195 -20.60 4.16 3.38
N GLU A 196 -19.64 3.30 3.65
CA GLU A 196 -18.99 2.43 2.66
C GLU A 196 -19.95 1.41 2.03
N GLN A 197 -21.10 1.17 2.67
CA GLN A 197 -22.16 0.31 2.15
C GLN A 197 -23.10 1.04 1.19
N THR A 198 -22.92 2.33 0.91
CA THR A 198 -23.79 3.07 -0.03
C THR A 198 -23.37 2.93 -1.48
N LEU A 199 -24.30 3.15 -2.42
CA LEU A 199 -23.99 3.20 -3.85
C LEU A 199 -22.94 4.27 -4.16
N ALA A 200 -23.11 5.48 -3.62
CA ALA A 200 -22.25 6.63 -3.89
C ALA A 200 -20.80 6.38 -3.50
N TRP A 201 -20.56 5.80 -2.32
CA TRP A 201 -19.20 5.49 -1.88
C TRP A 201 -18.54 4.44 -2.76
N ARG A 202 -19.28 3.39 -3.14
CA ARG A 202 -18.75 2.33 -4.01
C ARG A 202 -18.47 2.83 -5.40
N PHE A 203 -19.38 3.62 -5.97
CA PHE A 203 -19.20 4.25 -7.25
C PHE A 203 -17.96 5.15 -7.25
N ALA A 204 -17.75 5.94 -6.20
CA ALA A 204 -16.57 6.77 -6.03
C ALA A 204 -15.28 5.96 -5.89
N ARG A 205 -15.31 4.84 -5.18
CA ARG A 205 -14.16 3.93 -5.06
C ARG A 205 -13.81 3.29 -6.40
N ASP A 206 -14.82 2.86 -7.16
CA ASP A 206 -14.63 2.04 -8.35
C ASP A 206 -14.34 2.90 -9.60
N THR A 207 -14.83 4.15 -9.65
CA THR A 207 -14.67 5.06 -10.81
C THR A 207 -13.86 6.32 -10.53
N GLY A 208 -13.66 6.69 -9.26
CA GLY A 208 -13.05 7.96 -8.84
C GLY A 208 -14.02 9.16 -8.87
N PHE A 209 -15.28 8.98 -9.29
CA PHE A 209 -16.29 10.03 -9.36
C PHE A 209 -17.15 10.09 -8.10
N GLN A 210 -17.32 11.28 -7.53
CA GLN A 210 -18.29 11.48 -6.45
C GLN A 210 -19.68 11.67 -7.05
N LEU A 211 -20.71 11.24 -6.32
CA LEU A 211 -22.10 11.43 -6.72
C LEU A 211 -22.77 12.50 -5.86
N GLY A 212 -23.24 13.57 -6.49
CA GLY A 212 -24.11 14.56 -5.87
C GLY A 212 -25.57 14.25 -6.23
N PHE A 213 -26.44 14.08 -5.24
CA PHE A 213 -27.86 13.83 -5.47
C PHE A 213 -28.67 15.09 -5.21
N TYR A 214 -29.61 15.38 -6.10
CA TYR A 214 -30.46 16.56 -6.06
C TYR A 214 -31.91 16.15 -6.21
N GLU A 215 -32.80 16.88 -5.54
CA GLU A 215 -34.24 16.80 -5.80
C GLU A 215 -34.53 17.19 -7.26
N SER A 216 -35.65 16.69 -7.79
CA SER A 216 -36.13 17.00 -9.13
C SER A 216 -36.04 18.49 -9.44
N SER A 217 -35.43 18.85 -10.57
CA SER A 217 -35.28 20.23 -11.05
C SER A 217 -34.42 21.17 -10.18
N ARG A 218 -33.71 20.65 -9.16
CA ARG A 218 -32.75 21.45 -8.35
C ARG A 218 -31.29 21.24 -8.72
N ALA A 219 -31.00 20.32 -9.62
CA ALA A 219 -29.63 20.10 -10.07
C ALA A 219 -29.10 21.29 -10.89
N PRO A 220 -27.78 21.56 -10.84
CA PRO A 220 -27.14 22.50 -11.75
C PRO A 220 -27.35 22.09 -13.21
N ALA A 221 -27.44 23.05 -14.13
CA ALA A 221 -27.40 22.72 -15.55
C ALA A 221 -25.97 22.29 -15.95
N GLY A 222 -25.83 21.08 -16.52
CA GLY A 222 -24.54 20.54 -16.94
C GLY A 222 -24.65 19.19 -17.64
N SER A 223 -23.64 18.83 -18.44
CA SER A 223 -23.55 17.52 -19.10
C SER A 223 -23.17 16.37 -18.15
N ASP A 224 -22.79 16.71 -16.92
CA ASP A 224 -22.44 15.81 -15.84
C ASP A 224 -23.62 15.49 -14.90
N VAL A 225 -24.82 15.98 -15.22
CA VAL A 225 -26.06 15.72 -14.48
C VAL A 225 -26.94 14.73 -15.24
N PHE A 226 -27.39 13.71 -14.52
CA PHE A 226 -28.23 12.62 -15.00
C PHE A 226 -29.57 12.65 -14.29
N ASP A 227 -30.63 12.83 -15.05
CA ASP A 227 -31.99 12.79 -14.51
C ASP A 227 -32.51 11.36 -14.52
N TYR A 228 -32.72 10.78 -13.33
CA TYR A 228 -33.28 9.45 -13.21
C TYR A 228 -34.80 9.52 -13.28
N CYS A 229 -35.35 8.95 -14.35
CA CYS A 229 -36.75 9.03 -14.71
C CYS A 229 -37.44 7.66 -14.60
N LEU A 230 -38.73 7.65 -14.31
CA LEU A 230 -39.55 6.45 -14.44
C LEU A 230 -39.62 6.00 -15.93
N PRO A 231 -39.85 4.71 -16.22
CA PRO A 231 -39.95 4.23 -17.61
C PRO A 231 -41.05 4.88 -18.45
N SER A 232 -42.03 5.53 -17.83
CA SER A 232 -43.16 6.22 -18.48
C SER A 232 -42.89 7.67 -18.88
N CYS A 233 -41.70 8.21 -18.58
CA CYS A 233 -41.42 9.62 -18.77
C CYS A 233 -41.26 9.98 -20.24
N GLN A 234 -42.10 10.87 -20.74
CA GLN A 234 -41.91 11.51 -22.04
C GLN A 234 -41.08 12.78 -21.87
N ILE A 235 -40.10 12.99 -22.75
CA ILE A 235 -39.33 14.23 -22.80
C ILE A 235 -40.28 15.35 -23.24
N GLY A 236 -40.52 16.33 -22.37
CA GLY A 236 -41.33 17.50 -22.71
C GLY A 236 -40.65 18.36 -23.79
N PRO A 237 -41.42 19.20 -24.52
CA PRO A 237 -40.89 20.06 -25.59
C PRO A 237 -39.81 21.05 -25.12
N ASP A 238 -39.74 21.35 -23.81
CA ASP A 238 -38.75 22.25 -23.21
C ASP A 238 -37.48 21.52 -22.71
N GLY A 239 -37.34 20.21 -22.98
CA GLY A 239 -36.24 19.38 -22.48
C GLY A 239 -36.33 19.01 -21.01
N VAL A 240 -37.36 19.51 -20.30
CA VAL A 240 -37.67 19.13 -18.91
C VAL A 240 -38.48 17.84 -18.90
N VAL A 241 -38.05 16.88 -18.09
CA VAL A 241 -38.78 15.62 -17.88
C VAL A 241 -39.64 15.77 -16.61
N PRO A 242 -40.98 15.94 -16.74
CA PRO A 242 -41.84 16.27 -15.60
C PRO A 242 -41.90 15.17 -14.52
N ASP A 243 -41.56 13.93 -14.89
CA ASP A 243 -41.58 12.74 -14.03
C ASP A 243 -40.15 12.29 -13.62
N THR A 244 -39.27 13.26 -13.28
CA THR A 244 -37.92 12.97 -12.78
C THR A 244 -37.97 12.65 -11.29
N LEU A 245 -37.47 11.48 -10.86
CA LEU A 245 -37.45 11.10 -9.45
C LEU A 245 -36.37 11.87 -8.67
N PHE A 246 -35.16 11.92 -9.22
CA PHE A 246 -34.03 12.67 -8.69
C PHE A 246 -32.99 12.87 -9.79
N SER A 247 -32.13 13.86 -9.59
CA SER A 247 -31.02 14.14 -10.48
C SER A 247 -29.70 13.76 -9.78
N VAL A 248 -28.77 13.17 -10.52
CA VAL A 248 -27.46 12.77 -10.02
C VAL A 248 -26.37 13.47 -10.81
N GLN A 249 -25.53 14.24 -10.14
CA GLN A 249 -24.33 14.81 -10.72
C GLN A 249 -23.12 13.88 -10.48
N ALA A 250 -22.46 13.47 -11.55
CA ALA A 250 -21.17 12.80 -11.50
C ALA A 250 -20.05 13.86 -11.38
N VAL A 251 -19.64 14.15 -10.15
CA VAL A 251 -18.60 15.15 -9.87
C VAL A 251 -17.23 14.57 -10.20
N ALA A 252 -16.67 15.03 -11.31
CA ALA A 252 -15.35 14.62 -11.79
C ALA A 252 -14.24 15.00 -10.79
N PRO A 253 -13.19 14.18 -10.66
CA PRO A 253 -12.04 14.54 -9.85
C PRO A 253 -11.37 15.81 -10.38
N SER A 254 -10.76 16.59 -9.49
CA SER A 254 -9.97 17.75 -9.91
C SER A 254 -8.80 17.33 -10.79
N GLN A 255 -8.33 18.24 -11.67
CA GLN A 255 -7.16 17.99 -12.52
C GLN A 255 -5.94 17.54 -11.69
N GLY A 256 -5.75 18.16 -10.51
CA GLY A 256 -4.67 17.81 -9.59
C GLY A 256 -4.82 16.41 -9.00
N SER A 257 -6.03 16.06 -8.54
CA SER A 257 -6.34 14.73 -8.00
C SER A 257 -6.11 13.64 -9.06
N ARG A 258 -6.61 13.85 -10.29
CA ARG A 258 -6.43 12.89 -11.39
C ARG A 258 -4.96 12.74 -11.79
N LYS A 259 -4.19 13.82 -11.77
CA LYS A 259 -2.73 13.77 -12.00
C LYS A 259 -2.03 12.93 -10.94
N LEU A 260 -2.36 13.12 -9.66
CA LEU A 260 -1.76 12.36 -8.55
C LEU A 260 -2.12 10.88 -8.63
N GLU A 261 -3.37 10.54 -8.96
CA GLU A 261 -3.83 9.17 -9.15
C GLU A 261 -3.04 8.44 -10.25
N ILE A 262 -2.92 9.05 -11.44
CA ILE A 262 -2.14 8.51 -12.56
C ILE A 262 -0.66 8.30 -12.16
N LEU A 263 -0.10 9.23 -11.39
CA LEU A 263 1.27 9.11 -10.90
C LEU A 263 1.41 8.00 -9.85
N ALA A 264 0.47 7.86 -8.93
CA ALA A 264 0.48 6.81 -7.92
C ALA A 264 0.39 5.41 -8.55
N GLU A 265 -0.54 5.21 -9.48
CA GLU A 265 -0.68 3.95 -10.21
C GLU A 265 0.56 3.65 -11.08
N GLY A 266 1.03 4.66 -11.83
CA GLY A 266 2.14 4.53 -12.75
C GLY A 266 3.48 4.32 -12.06
N SER A 267 3.74 5.06 -10.98
CA SER A 267 4.98 4.96 -10.21
C SER A 267 5.16 3.58 -9.58
N ARG A 268 4.07 2.89 -9.20
CA ARG A 268 4.11 1.51 -8.70
C ARG A 268 4.73 0.56 -9.72
N ALA A 269 4.18 0.55 -10.93
CA ALA A 269 4.65 -0.32 -12.01
C ALA A 269 6.10 0.00 -12.38
N VAL A 270 6.43 1.29 -12.49
CA VAL A 270 7.79 1.76 -12.80
C VAL A 270 8.78 1.35 -11.70
N GLY A 271 8.44 1.52 -10.43
CA GLY A 271 9.29 1.13 -9.29
C GLY A 271 9.58 -0.37 -9.25
N VAL A 272 8.58 -1.20 -9.54
CA VAL A 272 8.75 -2.66 -9.64
C VAL A 272 9.67 -3.02 -10.80
N LEU A 273 9.41 -2.50 -12.01
CA LEU A 273 10.22 -2.78 -13.19
C LEU A 273 11.67 -2.31 -13.02
N LEU A 274 11.87 -1.15 -12.41
CA LEU A 274 13.18 -0.60 -12.09
C LEU A 274 13.95 -1.52 -11.12
N THR A 275 13.29 -1.98 -10.06
CA THR A 275 13.89 -2.90 -9.09
C THR A 275 14.30 -4.22 -9.75
N VAL A 276 13.42 -4.79 -10.57
CA VAL A 276 13.71 -6.02 -11.34
C VAL A 276 14.86 -5.80 -12.32
N ALA A 277 14.90 -4.68 -13.04
CA ALA A 277 15.97 -4.36 -13.97
C ALA A 277 17.34 -4.31 -13.27
N VAL A 278 17.42 -3.63 -12.12
CA VAL A 278 18.67 -3.54 -11.35
C VAL A 278 19.09 -4.90 -10.79
N LEU A 279 18.15 -5.70 -10.28
CA LEU A 279 18.43 -7.07 -9.81
C LEU A 279 18.98 -7.96 -10.93
N LEU A 280 18.40 -7.89 -12.12
CA LEU A 280 18.90 -8.64 -13.27
C LEU A 280 20.33 -8.24 -13.66
N VAL A 281 20.65 -6.94 -13.61
CA VAL A 281 22.04 -6.47 -13.83
C VAL A 281 22.97 -7.00 -12.73
N ALA A 282 22.51 -7.09 -11.48
CA ALA A 282 23.31 -7.66 -10.40
C ALA A 282 23.63 -9.15 -10.61
N VAL A 283 22.67 -9.93 -11.13
CA VAL A 283 22.84 -11.36 -11.38
C VAL A 283 23.70 -11.62 -12.61
N VAL A 284 23.36 -11.00 -13.74
CA VAL A 284 23.93 -11.30 -15.08
C VAL A 284 25.19 -10.48 -15.37
N GLY A 285 25.35 -9.33 -14.72
CA GLY A 285 26.45 -8.40 -14.98
C GLY A 285 27.81 -8.91 -14.52
N GLY A 286 28.87 -8.36 -15.14
CA GLY A 286 30.24 -8.54 -14.67
C GLY A 286 30.47 -7.94 -13.27
N ALA A 287 31.64 -8.20 -12.68
CA ALA A 287 31.93 -7.82 -11.28
C ALA A 287 31.65 -6.34 -10.98
N LEU A 288 32.11 -5.41 -11.83
CA LEU A 288 31.87 -3.98 -11.66
C LEU A 288 30.38 -3.63 -11.79
N ALA A 289 29.71 -4.15 -12.82
CA ALA A 289 28.29 -3.92 -13.05
C ALA A 289 27.42 -4.44 -11.90
N ARG A 290 27.80 -5.57 -11.29
CA ARG A 290 27.12 -6.13 -10.11
C ARG A 290 27.19 -5.19 -8.92
N TRP A 291 28.36 -4.61 -8.63
CA TRP A 291 28.51 -3.66 -7.53
C TRP A 291 27.73 -2.37 -7.77
N ILE A 292 27.80 -1.85 -8.99
CA ILE A 292 27.04 -0.68 -9.38
C ILE A 292 25.53 -0.96 -9.27
N ALA A 293 25.07 -2.15 -9.66
CA ALA A 293 23.68 -2.55 -9.53
C ALA A 293 23.25 -2.70 -8.06
N VAL A 294 24.07 -3.31 -7.20
CA VAL A 294 23.76 -3.38 -5.76
C VAL A 294 23.67 -1.98 -5.14
N ALA A 295 24.62 -1.10 -5.45
CA ALA A 295 24.57 0.29 -4.99
C ALA A 295 23.34 1.04 -5.55
N GLY A 296 23.02 0.81 -6.83
CA GLY A 296 21.83 1.36 -7.47
C GLY A 296 20.53 0.85 -6.86
N LEU A 297 20.44 -0.42 -6.48
CA LEU A 297 19.27 -1.02 -5.84
C LEU A 297 19.03 -0.37 -4.46
N VAL A 298 20.10 -0.23 -3.67
CA VAL A 298 20.05 0.49 -2.39
C VAL A 298 19.60 1.93 -2.64
N GLY A 299 20.19 2.63 -3.61
CA GLY A 299 19.81 4.00 -3.95
C GLY A 299 18.34 4.13 -4.36
N VAL A 300 17.82 3.23 -5.20
CA VAL A 300 16.40 3.22 -5.60
C VAL A 300 15.50 3.01 -4.39
N LEU A 301 15.81 2.04 -3.52
CA LEU A 301 14.97 1.75 -2.36
C LEU A 301 15.01 2.83 -1.27
N LEU A 302 16.12 3.58 -1.15
CA LEU A 302 16.26 4.64 -0.16
C LEU A 302 15.73 6.00 -0.62
N PHE A 303 15.90 6.34 -1.90
CA PHE A 303 15.64 7.68 -2.42
C PHE A 303 14.40 7.77 -3.31
N THR A 304 13.67 6.67 -3.49
CA THR A 304 12.42 6.63 -4.26
C THR A 304 11.33 5.90 -3.48
N PRO A 305 10.03 6.16 -3.77
CA PRO A 305 8.93 5.43 -3.15
C PRO A 305 8.85 3.95 -3.56
N ALA A 306 9.80 3.43 -4.36
CA ALA A 306 9.79 2.05 -4.81
C ALA A 306 9.70 1.03 -3.67
N GLY A 307 10.32 1.31 -2.51
CA GLY A 307 10.23 0.46 -1.33
C GLY A 307 8.80 0.34 -0.76
N GLU A 308 8.06 1.45 -0.72
CA GLU A 308 6.65 1.49 -0.28
C GLU A 308 5.72 0.81 -1.29
N LEU A 309 6.04 0.94 -2.57
CA LEU A 309 5.23 0.45 -3.70
C LEU A 309 5.35 -1.08 -3.91
N LEU A 310 6.41 -1.69 -3.36
CA LEU A 310 6.61 -3.14 -3.30
C LEU A 310 5.76 -3.74 -2.16
N ALA A 311 5.51 -5.05 -2.17
CA ALA A 311 4.80 -5.78 -1.09
C ALA A 311 5.55 -5.76 0.28
N LEU A 312 6.57 -4.92 0.41
CA LEU A 312 7.35 -4.63 1.60
C LEU A 312 6.90 -3.30 2.27
N GLY A 313 5.81 -2.68 1.79
CA GLY A 313 5.32 -1.37 2.25
C GLY A 313 5.35 -1.12 3.76
N PRO A 314 4.94 -2.06 4.62
CA PRO A 314 5.04 -1.88 6.08
C PRO A 314 6.47 -1.69 6.58
N LEU A 315 7.47 -2.33 5.96
CA LEU A 315 8.88 -2.21 6.32
C LEU A 315 9.50 -0.88 5.87
N PHE A 316 8.97 -0.31 4.80
CA PHE A 316 9.43 0.98 4.26
C PHE A 316 8.63 2.17 4.80
N SER A 317 7.63 1.92 5.63
CA SER A 317 6.84 2.98 6.26
C SER A 317 7.59 3.62 7.43
N SER A 318 7.83 4.93 7.34
CA SER A 318 8.39 5.75 8.41
C SER A 318 7.51 5.81 9.67
N ALA A 319 6.22 5.47 9.55
CA ALA A 319 5.30 5.41 10.69
C ALA A 319 5.63 4.26 11.65
N THR A 320 6.33 3.22 11.18
CA THR A 320 6.67 2.03 11.98
C THR A 320 8.10 2.05 12.50
N PHE A 321 8.99 2.76 11.80
CA PHE A 321 10.39 2.88 12.17
C PHE A 321 10.96 4.18 11.62
N TYR A 322 11.48 5.04 12.49
CA TYR A 322 12.17 6.26 12.07
C TYR A 322 13.21 6.66 13.11
N LEU A 323 14.42 6.95 12.65
CA LEU A 323 15.46 7.54 13.48
C LEU A 323 16.01 8.79 12.78
N GLU A 324 15.92 9.94 13.45
CA GLU A 324 16.35 11.22 12.87
C GLU A 324 17.88 11.27 12.64
N ALA A 325 18.65 10.60 13.49
CA ALA A 325 20.12 10.68 13.52
C ALA A 325 20.83 10.23 12.23
N LEU A 326 20.23 9.33 11.42
CA LEU A 326 20.80 8.91 10.13
C LEU A 326 19.98 9.40 8.94
N GLY A 327 18.97 10.25 9.16
CA GLY A 327 18.14 10.86 8.12
C GLY A 327 17.57 9.84 7.12
N PRO A 328 17.80 9.96 5.80
CA PRO A 328 17.26 9.04 4.79
C PRO A 328 17.69 7.58 4.95
N PHE A 329 18.79 7.31 5.66
CA PHE A 329 19.37 5.97 5.81
C PHE A 329 18.71 5.14 6.92
N SER A 330 17.94 5.78 7.80
CA SER A 330 17.09 5.15 8.83
C SER A 330 15.66 5.69 8.77
N SER A 331 15.24 6.09 7.57
CA SER A 331 13.87 6.56 7.31
C SER A 331 12.82 5.46 7.46
N SER A 332 13.26 4.20 7.42
CA SER A 332 12.42 3.01 7.59
C SER A 332 13.28 1.77 7.94
N ALA A 333 12.63 0.71 8.45
CA ALA A 333 13.31 -0.54 8.76
C ALA A 333 13.87 -1.24 7.49
N GLY A 334 13.16 -1.10 6.36
CA GLY A 334 13.60 -1.57 5.05
C GLY A 334 14.88 -0.88 4.60
N ALA A 335 14.95 0.45 4.68
CA ALA A 335 16.14 1.22 4.33
C ALA A 335 17.37 0.76 5.14
N LEU A 336 17.21 0.60 6.46
CA LEU A 336 18.26 0.11 7.34
C LEU A 336 18.72 -1.31 6.94
N LEU A 337 17.77 -2.21 6.69
CA LEU A 337 18.05 -3.58 6.27
C LEU A 337 18.89 -3.64 4.99
N PHE A 338 18.48 -2.93 3.93
CA PHE A 338 19.20 -2.94 2.65
C PHE A 338 20.58 -2.30 2.75
N LEU A 339 20.71 -1.21 3.51
CA LEU A 339 22.00 -0.59 3.78
C LEU A 339 22.93 -1.56 4.54
N ALA A 340 22.41 -2.24 5.56
CA ALA A 340 23.17 -3.21 6.33
C ALA A 340 23.59 -4.44 5.51
N VAL A 341 22.72 -4.94 4.63
CA VAL A 341 23.07 -6.00 3.65
C VAL A 341 24.19 -5.53 2.73
N ALA A 342 24.09 -4.33 2.15
CA ALA A 342 25.12 -3.79 1.27
C ALA A 342 26.46 -3.62 2.01
N ALA A 343 26.45 -3.05 3.21
CA ALA A 343 27.63 -2.90 4.05
C ALA A 343 28.26 -4.27 4.41
N THR A 344 27.44 -5.28 4.68
CA THR A 344 27.87 -6.67 4.94
C THR A 344 28.58 -7.26 3.72
N ILE A 345 28.01 -7.11 2.52
CA ILE A 345 28.60 -7.63 1.28
C ILE A 345 29.97 -6.95 1.02
N VAL A 346 30.07 -5.64 1.22
CA VAL A 346 31.34 -4.91 1.10
C VAL A 346 32.36 -5.41 2.12
N ALA A 347 31.98 -5.52 3.39
CA ALA A 347 32.87 -5.99 4.46
C ALA A 347 33.43 -7.39 4.15
N VAL A 348 32.58 -8.33 3.73
CA VAL A 348 32.98 -9.69 3.34
C VAL A 348 34.01 -9.67 2.19
N GLN A 349 33.86 -8.76 1.24
CA GLN A 349 34.71 -8.69 0.06
C GLN A 349 36.06 -8.05 0.36
N VAL A 350 36.08 -7.02 1.22
CA VAL A 350 37.32 -6.44 1.75
C VAL A 350 38.08 -7.49 2.58
N ASP A 351 37.39 -8.25 3.43
CA ASP A 351 37.99 -9.32 4.23
C ASP A 351 38.65 -10.40 3.36
N ARG A 352 37.96 -10.82 2.28
CA ARG A 352 38.49 -11.79 1.30
C ARG A 352 39.77 -11.28 0.61
N ARG A 353 39.83 -10.00 0.25
CA ARG A 353 41.04 -9.40 -0.35
C ARG A 353 42.22 -9.35 0.62
N GLY A 354 41.94 -9.30 1.92
CA GLY A 354 42.96 -9.39 2.96
C GLY A 354 43.44 -8.04 3.41
N PHE A 355 42.67 -7.40 4.28
CA PHE A 355 43.04 -6.13 4.88
C PHE A 355 44.23 -6.31 5.84
N PRO A 356 45.31 -5.51 5.71
CA PRO A 356 46.46 -5.61 6.58
C PRO A 356 46.10 -5.12 7.99
N ARG A 357 46.68 -5.76 9.00
CA ARG A 357 46.53 -5.32 10.39
C ARG A 357 47.33 -4.04 10.60
N THR A 358 46.64 -2.96 10.97
CA THR A 358 47.26 -1.67 11.29
C THR A 358 46.93 -1.27 12.74
N PRO A 359 47.78 -0.48 13.41
CA PRO A 359 47.49 0.01 14.75
C PRO A 359 46.22 0.87 14.75
N VAL A 360 46.03 1.71 13.73
CA VAL A 360 44.82 2.52 13.55
C VAL A 360 43.58 1.64 13.36
N GLY A 361 43.66 0.59 12.53
CA GLY A 361 42.56 -0.37 12.37
C GLY A 361 42.22 -1.09 13.67
N THR A 362 43.21 -1.42 14.51
CA THR A 362 42.98 -2.02 15.82
C THR A 362 42.26 -1.05 16.77
N VAL A 363 42.68 0.22 16.82
CA VAL A 363 42.01 1.25 17.61
C VAL A 363 40.56 1.45 17.15
N LEU A 364 40.32 1.53 15.84
CA LEU A 364 38.98 1.65 15.27
C LEU A 364 38.11 0.42 15.56
N ALA A 365 38.68 -0.78 15.53
CA ALA A 365 37.96 -2.00 15.88
C ALA A 365 37.58 -2.05 17.36
N VAL A 366 38.47 -1.61 18.26
CA VAL A 366 38.16 -1.48 19.70
C VAL A 366 37.06 -0.46 19.92
N ALA A 367 37.17 0.71 19.30
CA ALA A 367 36.14 1.74 19.36
C ALA A 367 34.79 1.21 18.85
N LEU A 368 34.79 0.48 17.74
CA LEU A 368 33.58 -0.13 17.19
C LEU A 368 33.01 -1.23 18.10
N ALA A 369 33.85 -2.04 18.76
CA ALA A 369 33.40 -3.06 19.71
C ALA A 369 32.69 -2.44 20.93
N ILE A 370 33.17 -1.29 21.39
CA ILE A 370 32.56 -0.52 22.49
C ILE A 370 31.29 0.18 22.02
N ALA A 371 31.30 0.75 20.82
CA ALA A 371 30.18 1.54 20.29
C ALA A 371 29.02 0.67 19.77
N ALA A 372 29.28 -0.54 19.27
CA ALA A 372 28.28 -1.37 18.60
C ALA A 372 27.02 -1.65 19.46
N PRO A 373 27.13 -2.03 20.75
CA PRO A 373 25.94 -2.18 21.61
C PRO A 373 25.09 -0.90 21.66
N TRP A 374 25.73 0.27 21.77
CA TRP A 374 25.03 1.55 21.85
C TRP A 374 24.40 2.00 20.54
N ILE A 375 25.09 1.75 19.43
CA ILE A 375 24.54 1.99 18.10
C ILE A 375 23.28 1.12 17.90
N LEU A 376 23.33 -0.16 18.26
CA LEU A 376 22.18 -1.06 18.10
C LEU A 376 21.00 -0.68 19.01
N THR A 377 21.26 -0.31 20.27
CA THR A 377 20.18 0.18 21.15
C THR A 377 19.59 1.50 20.64
N GLY A 378 20.41 2.40 20.09
CA GLY A 378 19.94 3.64 19.48
C GLY A 378 19.11 3.39 18.23
N LEU A 379 19.49 2.43 17.39
CA LEU A 379 18.69 2.00 16.25
C LEU A 379 17.36 1.37 16.68
N ALA A 380 17.35 0.56 17.74
CA ALA A 380 16.13 -0.03 18.28
C ALA A 380 15.16 1.01 18.85
N ALA A 381 15.67 2.14 19.36
CA ALA A 381 14.84 3.25 19.82
C ALA A 381 14.04 3.93 18.69
N GLY A 382 14.41 3.70 17.42
CA GLY A 382 13.64 4.18 16.27
C GLY A 382 12.36 3.38 15.99
N ILE A 383 12.10 2.29 16.70
CA ILE A 383 10.87 1.49 16.55
C ILE A 383 9.69 2.27 17.14
N SER A 384 8.69 2.56 16.30
CA SER A 384 7.45 3.21 16.69
C SER A 384 6.30 2.20 16.54
N PRO A 385 5.86 1.55 17.63
CA PRO A 385 4.80 0.56 17.54
C PRO A 385 3.48 1.25 17.14
N PRO A 386 2.75 0.72 16.14
CA PRO A 386 1.44 1.26 15.77
C PRO A 386 0.42 1.12 16.90
N SER A 387 -0.64 1.93 16.87
CA SER A 387 -1.76 1.88 17.84
C SER A 387 -2.63 0.62 17.71
N THR A 388 -2.42 -0.17 16.66
CA THR A 388 -3.13 -1.42 16.38
C THR A 388 -2.23 -2.64 16.65
N VAL A 389 -2.80 -3.84 16.57
CA VAL A 389 -2.06 -5.11 16.76
C VAL A 389 -0.88 -5.16 15.79
N ILE A 390 0.33 -5.36 16.32
CA ILE A 390 1.56 -5.45 15.53
C ILE A 390 1.51 -6.75 14.71
N GLY A 391 1.42 -6.62 13.39
CA GLY A 391 1.51 -7.76 12.49
C GLY A 391 2.87 -8.44 12.59
N LEU A 392 2.90 -9.78 12.58
CA LEU A 392 4.11 -10.59 12.69
C LEU A 392 5.20 -10.17 11.68
N ASN A 393 4.80 -9.81 10.45
CA ASN A 393 5.72 -9.39 9.38
C ASN A 393 6.51 -8.13 9.75
N VAL A 394 5.87 -7.17 10.41
CA VAL A 394 6.52 -5.90 10.82
C VAL A 394 7.49 -6.18 11.96
N TRP A 395 7.06 -6.98 12.94
CA TRP A 395 7.89 -7.37 14.07
C TRP A 395 9.14 -8.14 13.64
N VAL A 396 9.00 -9.16 12.78
CA VAL A 396 10.13 -9.91 12.19
C VAL A 396 11.01 -8.99 11.36
N GLY A 397 10.41 -8.05 10.63
CA GLY A 397 11.10 -7.04 9.85
C GLY A 397 12.07 -6.19 10.67
N TRP A 398 11.62 -5.69 11.82
CA TRP A 398 12.47 -4.91 12.74
C TRP A 398 13.65 -5.73 13.26
N HIS A 399 13.39 -6.96 13.70
CA HIS A 399 14.45 -7.87 14.18
C HIS A 399 15.48 -8.15 13.08
N LEU A 400 15.02 -8.42 11.86
CA LEU A 400 15.90 -8.69 10.73
C LEU A 400 16.76 -7.47 10.39
N ALA A 401 16.19 -6.26 10.40
CA ALA A 401 16.91 -5.02 10.15
C ALA A 401 18.01 -4.77 11.19
N LEU A 402 17.69 -4.91 12.48
CA LEU A 402 18.64 -4.74 13.59
C LEU A 402 19.73 -5.82 13.59
N ALA A 403 19.35 -7.09 13.38
CA ALA A 403 20.29 -8.20 13.29
C ALA A 403 21.27 -7.98 12.13
N MET A 404 20.78 -7.59 10.95
CA MET A 404 21.64 -7.31 9.80
C MET A 404 22.55 -6.11 10.04
N ALA A 405 22.07 -5.05 10.69
CA ALA A 405 22.90 -3.91 11.08
C ALA A 405 24.01 -4.34 12.04
N GLY A 406 23.69 -5.19 13.02
CA GLY A 406 24.67 -5.79 13.92
C GLY A 406 25.71 -6.63 13.17
N ILE A 407 25.28 -7.50 12.26
CA ILE A 407 26.18 -8.31 11.42
C ILE A 407 27.15 -7.41 10.65
N ALA A 408 26.66 -6.33 10.05
CA ALA A 408 27.48 -5.38 9.30
C ALA A 408 28.55 -4.73 10.18
N LEU A 409 28.18 -4.20 11.35
CA LEU A 409 29.10 -3.57 12.30
C LEU A 409 30.19 -4.55 12.77
N LEU A 410 29.78 -5.76 13.18
CA LEU A 410 30.71 -6.79 13.67
C LEU A 410 31.69 -7.24 12.59
N LEU A 411 31.23 -7.39 11.34
CA LEU A 411 32.09 -7.73 10.22
C LEU A 411 33.11 -6.63 9.91
N TRP A 412 32.69 -5.37 9.91
CA TRP A 412 33.62 -4.25 9.74
C TRP A 412 34.67 -4.19 10.86
N GLY A 413 34.29 -4.48 12.11
CA GLY A 413 35.25 -4.61 13.21
C GLY A 413 36.28 -5.71 12.95
N GLY A 414 35.84 -6.87 12.47
CA GLY A 414 36.73 -7.96 12.07
C GLY A 414 37.65 -7.60 10.89
N VAL A 415 37.15 -6.85 9.90
CA VAL A 415 37.95 -6.35 8.77
C VAL A 415 39.05 -5.39 9.25
N LEU A 416 38.71 -4.47 10.16
CA LEU A 416 39.62 -3.47 10.71
C LEU A 416 40.75 -4.09 11.56
N LEU A 417 40.48 -5.21 12.24
CA LEU A 417 41.50 -6.00 12.95
C LEU A 417 42.53 -6.66 12.01
N GLY A 418 42.19 -6.77 10.72
CA GLY A 418 43.03 -7.36 9.68
C GLY A 418 43.34 -8.85 9.89
N ARG A 419 44.18 -9.41 9.02
CA ARG A 419 44.65 -10.80 9.19
C ARG A 419 45.61 -10.91 10.39
N GLY A 420 45.38 -11.90 11.25
CA GLY A 420 46.17 -12.17 12.44
C GLY A 420 46.14 -13.65 12.82
N ARG A 421 46.76 -14.01 13.96
CA ARG A 421 46.68 -15.38 14.51
C ARG A 421 45.20 -15.74 14.73
N SER A 422 44.78 -16.88 14.16
CA SER A 422 43.40 -17.36 14.32
C SER A 422 43.08 -17.51 15.80
N SER A 423 41.96 -16.95 16.24
CA SER A 423 41.46 -17.23 17.59
C SER A 423 41.06 -18.71 17.71
N SER A 424 41.07 -19.21 18.94
CA SER A 424 40.61 -20.56 19.26
C SER A 424 39.11 -20.68 19.03
N LEU A 425 38.67 -21.77 18.40
CA LEU A 425 37.25 -22.07 18.16
C LEU A 425 36.40 -22.06 19.44
N TRP A 426 37.00 -22.42 20.56
CA TRP A 426 36.32 -22.46 21.85
C TRP A 426 35.93 -21.05 22.34
N MET A 427 36.75 -20.04 22.05
CA MET A 427 36.48 -18.64 22.43
C MET A 427 35.26 -18.08 21.68
N ASN A 428 35.11 -18.40 20.38
CA ASN A 428 33.94 -17.95 19.61
C ASN A 428 32.65 -18.68 20.05
N ARG A 429 32.75 -19.95 20.42
CA ARG A 429 31.62 -20.72 20.99
C ARG A 429 31.16 -20.12 22.31
N LEU A 430 32.09 -19.80 23.20
CA LEU A 430 31.79 -19.11 24.46
C LEU A 430 31.07 -17.78 24.20
N ALA A 431 31.52 -17.02 23.21
CA ALA A 431 30.89 -15.76 22.87
C ALA A 431 29.44 -15.94 22.38
N GLY A 432 29.19 -16.95 21.53
CA GLY A 432 27.85 -17.28 21.07
C GLY A 432 26.91 -17.76 22.18
N VAL A 433 27.36 -18.70 23.02
CA VAL A 433 26.56 -19.19 24.16
C VAL A 433 26.31 -18.07 25.17
N GLY A 434 27.33 -17.24 25.44
CA GLY A 434 27.21 -16.05 26.29
C GLY A 434 26.20 -15.05 25.73
N ALA A 435 26.17 -14.84 24.41
CA ALA A 435 25.20 -13.95 23.76
C ALA A 435 23.76 -14.47 23.93
N CYS A 436 23.53 -15.77 23.74
CA CYS A 436 22.20 -16.35 23.98
C CYS A 436 21.78 -16.24 25.45
N ALA A 437 22.70 -16.49 26.39
CA ALA A 437 22.41 -16.33 27.82
C ALA A 437 22.09 -14.88 28.18
N LEU A 438 22.84 -13.91 27.63
CA LEU A 438 22.56 -12.49 27.84
C LEU A 438 21.23 -12.07 27.22
N ALA A 439 20.82 -12.61 26.07
CA ALA A 439 19.50 -12.33 25.50
C ALA A 439 18.37 -12.75 26.46
N VAL A 440 18.46 -13.96 27.03
CA VAL A 440 17.49 -14.45 28.03
C VAL A 440 17.46 -13.56 29.27
N VAL A 441 18.63 -13.16 29.78
CA VAL A 441 18.72 -12.22 30.91
C VAL A 441 18.17 -10.85 30.53
N GLY A 442 18.39 -10.40 29.30
CA GLY A 442 17.90 -9.14 28.75
C GLY A 442 16.38 -9.06 28.76
N LEU A 443 15.69 -10.16 28.46
CA LEU A 443 14.22 -10.24 28.55
C LEU A 443 13.72 -9.99 29.98
N ALA A 444 14.44 -10.46 31.00
CA ALA A 444 14.08 -10.27 32.41
C ALA A 444 14.43 -8.86 32.92
N LEU A 445 15.44 -8.22 32.36
CA LEU A 445 15.90 -6.88 32.74
C LEU A 445 15.17 -5.75 32.00
N TRP A 446 14.53 -6.07 30.87
CA TRP A 446 13.81 -5.08 30.07
C TRP A 446 12.62 -4.52 30.84
N ARG A 447 12.49 -3.20 30.83
CA ARG A 447 11.37 -2.49 31.44
C ARG A 447 10.63 -1.69 30.37
N PRO A 448 9.29 -1.72 30.35
CA PRO A 448 8.51 -0.80 29.54
C PRO A 448 8.95 0.64 29.87
N TRP A 449 9.13 1.47 28.84
CA TRP A 449 9.50 2.91 28.92
C TRP A 449 10.95 3.25 29.25
N SER A 450 11.64 2.51 30.13
CA SER A 450 13.04 2.78 30.46
C SER A 450 14.06 1.95 29.66
N GLY A 451 13.58 0.96 28.89
CA GLY A 451 14.44 0.06 28.12
C GLY A 451 15.36 -0.78 29.02
N TRP A 452 16.53 -1.16 28.49
CA TRP A 452 17.56 -1.85 29.26
C TRP A 452 18.40 -0.86 30.09
N PRO A 453 18.89 -1.28 31.28
CA PRO A 453 19.85 -0.48 32.04
C PRO A 453 21.12 -0.17 31.24
N VAL A 454 21.68 1.03 31.38
CA VAL A 454 22.91 1.45 30.69
C VAL A 454 24.12 0.58 31.03
N TRP A 455 24.15 -0.08 32.19
CA TRP A 455 25.25 -1.02 32.48
C TRP A 455 25.20 -2.28 31.61
N PHE A 456 24.02 -2.65 31.10
CA PHE A 456 23.80 -3.92 30.39
C PHE A 456 24.58 -4.01 29.08
N GLY A 457 24.68 -2.92 28.32
CA GLY A 457 25.47 -2.90 27.07
C GLY A 457 26.97 -3.07 27.29
N PHE A 458 27.52 -2.72 28.46
CA PHE A 458 28.93 -3.01 28.77
C PHE A 458 29.20 -4.52 28.86
N VAL A 459 28.20 -5.32 29.25
CA VAL A 459 28.33 -6.77 29.35
C VAL A 459 28.43 -7.43 27.97
N TRP A 460 27.95 -6.76 26.91
CA TRP A 460 28.07 -7.23 25.53
C TRP A 460 29.46 -7.00 24.91
N VAL A 461 30.22 -5.99 25.38
CA VAL A 461 31.50 -5.59 24.78
C VAL A 461 32.52 -6.76 24.70
N PRO A 462 32.73 -7.57 25.76
CA PRO A 462 33.64 -8.71 25.67
C PRO A 462 33.22 -9.75 24.62
N LEU A 463 31.91 -10.01 24.50
CA LEU A 463 31.38 -10.98 23.52
C LEU A 463 31.55 -10.47 22.09
N VAL A 464 31.26 -9.18 21.87
CA VAL A 464 31.49 -8.49 20.60
C VAL A 464 32.96 -8.59 20.19
N TRP A 465 33.88 -8.27 21.12
CA TRP A 465 35.32 -8.35 20.87
C TRP A 465 35.79 -9.76 20.51
N LEU A 466 35.29 -10.78 21.21
CA LEU A 466 35.63 -12.18 20.94
C LEU A 466 35.21 -12.63 19.53
N VAL A 467 34.01 -12.25 19.10
CA VAL A 467 33.47 -12.63 17.79
C VAL A 467 34.14 -11.87 16.63
N MET A 468 34.64 -10.65 16.85
CA MET A 468 35.40 -9.89 15.86
C MET A 468 36.78 -10.48 15.56
N GLN A 469 37.35 -11.30 16.44
CA GLN A 469 38.70 -11.84 16.28
C GLN A 469 38.89 -12.57 14.95
N PRO A 470 40.08 -12.45 14.32
CA PRO A 470 40.35 -13.07 13.04
C PRO A 470 40.21 -14.59 13.14
N THR A 471 39.35 -15.16 12.31
CA THR A 471 39.12 -16.61 12.12
C THR A 471 38.75 -16.88 10.67
N GLN A 472 38.51 -18.14 10.30
CA GLN A 472 37.97 -18.46 8.97
C GLN A 472 36.62 -17.74 8.75
N LEU A 473 36.51 -16.97 7.68
CA LEU A 473 35.36 -16.10 7.37
C LEU A 473 34.00 -16.80 7.53
N GLY A 474 33.84 -18.02 6.99
CA GLY A 474 32.59 -18.76 7.10
C GLY A 474 32.20 -19.07 8.56
N ARG A 475 33.18 -19.36 9.42
CA ARG A 475 32.96 -19.62 10.84
C ARG A 475 32.69 -18.32 11.60
N ARG A 476 33.39 -17.23 11.26
CA ARG A 476 33.17 -15.90 11.84
C ARG A 476 31.73 -15.44 11.60
N LEU A 477 31.23 -15.62 10.37
CA LEU A 477 29.86 -15.25 9.98
C LEU A 477 28.80 -15.95 10.83
N VAL A 478 28.96 -17.24 11.14
CA VAL A 478 28.01 -17.99 11.99
C VAL A 478 27.92 -17.36 13.38
N TRP A 479 29.06 -17.10 14.03
CA TRP A 479 29.06 -16.54 15.39
C TRP A 479 28.63 -15.07 15.42
N ILE A 480 28.96 -14.29 14.39
CA ILE A 480 28.44 -12.92 14.20
C ILE A 480 26.92 -12.95 14.07
N ALA A 481 26.36 -13.86 13.28
CA ALA A 481 24.93 -13.98 13.09
C ALA A 481 24.21 -14.39 14.39
N VAL A 482 24.77 -15.35 15.15
CA VAL A 482 24.23 -15.74 16.46
C VAL A 482 24.26 -14.58 17.44
N LEU A 483 25.37 -13.83 17.53
CA LEU A 483 25.49 -12.72 18.47
C LEU A 483 24.55 -11.56 18.08
N ALA A 484 24.53 -11.17 16.80
CA ALA A 484 23.67 -10.09 16.33
C ALA A 484 22.17 -10.44 16.41
N GLY A 485 21.81 -11.69 16.09
CA GLY A 485 20.45 -12.19 16.23
C GLY A 485 19.99 -12.23 17.69
N SER A 486 20.88 -12.66 18.60
CA SER A 486 20.60 -12.67 20.05
C SER A 486 20.49 -11.26 20.62
N ALA A 487 21.25 -10.29 20.10
CA ALA A 487 21.18 -8.90 20.53
C ALA A 487 19.96 -8.14 19.97
N SER A 488 19.36 -8.63 18.87
CA SER A 488 18.16 -8.04 18.26
C SER A 488 16.84 -8.56 18.84
N ALA A 489 16.89 -9.69 19.54
CA ALA A 489 15.76 -10.31 20.25
C ALA A 489 15.64 -9.73 21.65
#